data_AF-A0A2H9Q0C7-F1
#
_entry.id   AF-A0A2H9Q0C7-F1
#
_cell.length_a   1.000
_cell.length_b   1.000
_cell.length_c   1.000
_cell.angle_alpha   90.00
_cell.angle_beta   90.00
_cell.angle_gamma   90.00
#
_symmetry.space_group_name_H-M   'P 1'
#
loop_
_entity.id
_entity.type
_entity.pdbx_description
1 polymer ?
#
loop_
_entity_poly.entity_id
_entity_poly.type
_entity_poly.pdbx_seq_one_letter_code
_entity_poly.pdbx_strand_id
1 'polypeptide(L)'
;MFCILEIEDFVRVEPELFNQPIEEAIATQLKNKYTDYIDKEIGFVIDVLDVSKIEDGVIIPEDGGAYHKSVFKLIVYKPELQELIFGEIKEITNFGAFINLGVTDGMIHVSQIMDDYVSFSKSNSLLGKNSKRALKKGDLCLARIVALSYKTKQPKIGLTMRQPGLGKLEWIQEEKRKSLKITKVEREHKESKEKKK
;
A
#
# COMPACT_ATOMS: atom_id res chain seq x y z
N MET A 1 0.73 5.09 2.05
CA MET A 1 0.46 5.53 3.44
C MET A 1 -1.04 5.56 3.74
N PHE A 2 -1.45 5.19 4.96
CA PHE A 2 -2.82 5.39 5.43
C PHE A 2 -2.95 6.80 6.03
N CYS A 3 -3.98 7.54 5.64
CA CYS A 3 -4.28 8.84 6.22
C CYS A 3 -5.78 9.01 6.46
N ILE A 4 -6.10 9.91 7.38
CA ILE A 4 -7.46 10.38 7.62
C ILE A 4 -7.60 11.68 6.84
N LEU A 5 -8.59 11.74 5.96
CA LEU A 5 -8.94 12.94 5.21
C LEU A 5 -10.27 13.48 5.71
N GLU A 6 -10.35 14.79 5.91
CA GLU A 6 -11.60 15.48 6.18
C GLU A 6 -12.08 16.12 4.87
N ILE A 7 -13.28 15.74 4.43
CA ILE A 7 -13.87 16.18 3.17
C ILE A 7 -15.20 16.86 3.46
N GLU A 8 -15.45 17.94 2.74
CA GLU A 8 -16.71 18.65 2.70
C GLU A 8 -17.39 18.37 1.36
N ASP A 9 -18.59 17.80 1.38
CA ASP A 9 -19.35 17.51 0.16
C ASP A 9 -20.87 17.63 0.41
N PHE A 10 -21.62 17.80 -0.68
CA PHE A 10 -23.08 17.74 -0.67
C PHE A 10 -23.54 16.29 -0.83
N VAL A 11 -24.21 15.79 0.20
CA VAL A 11 -24.77 14.44 0.24
C VAL A 11 -26.25 14.51 -0.12
N ARG A 12 -26.62 13.85 -1.22
CA ARG A 12 -28.02 13.73 -1.64
C ARG A 12 -28.68 12.59 -0.89
N VAL A 13 -29.57 12.92 0.04
CA VAL A 13 -30.39 11.96 0.79
C VAL A 13 -31.64 11.65 -0.03
N GLU A 14 -31.88 10.37 -0.26
CA GLU A 14 -33.05 9.89 -1.00
C GLU A 14 -34.34 10.05 -0.18
N PRO A 15 -35.50 10.34 -0.83
CA PRO A 15 -36.78 10.53 -0.13
C PRO A 15 -37.18 9.34 0.75
N GLU A 16 -36.77 8.14 0.37
CA GLU A 16 -37.05 6.90 1.10
C GLU A 16 -36.40 6.88 2.49
N LEU A 17 -35.26 7.57 2.63
CA LEU A 17 -34.49 7.65 3.86
C LEU A 17 -34.95 8.79 4.79
N PHE A 18 -35.94 9.59 4.40
CA PHE A 18 -36.47 10.68 5.24
C PHE A 18 -37.16 10.19 6.52
N ASN A 19 -37.55 8.91 6.57
CA ASN A 19 -38.12 8.31 7.76
C ASN A 19 -37.07 7.93 8.83
N GLN A 20 -35.78 7.98 8.49
CA GLN A 20 -34.68 7.67 9.40
C GLN A 20 -34.05 8.96 9.99
N PRO A 21 -33.31 8.86 11.11
CA PRO A 21 -32.48 9.96 11.58
C PRO A 21 -31.54 10.45 10.49
N ILE A 22 -31.41 11.77 10.35
CA ILE A 22 -30.62 12.42 9.28
C ILE A 22 -29.18 11.91 9.28
N GLU A 23 -28.60 11.71 10.47
CA GLU A 23 -27.24 11.19 10.66
C GLU A 23 -27.07 9.79 10.07
N GLU A 24 -28.03 8.89 10.29
CA GLU A 24 -28.00 7.51 9.79
C GLU A 24 -28.21 7.46 8.27
N ALA A 25 -29.12 8.29 7.77
CA ALA A 25 -29.39 8.41 6.34
C ALA A 25 -28.14 8.90 5.59
N ILE A 26 -27.48 9.95 6.10
CA ILE A 26 -26.25 10.50 5.52
C ILE A 26 -25.11 9.48 5.63
N ALA A 27 -24.94 8.82 6.78
CA ALA A 27 -23.90 7.80 6.94
C ALA A 27 -24.07 6.64 5.95
N THR A 28 -25.30 6.19 5.73
CA THR A 28 -25.63 5.14 4.76
C THR A 28 -25.30 5.59 3.33
N GLN A 29 -25.68 6.82 2.99
CA GLN A 29 -25.44 7.37 1.67
C GLN A 29 -23.95 7.62 1.38
N LEU A 30 -23.22 8.12 2.37
CA LEU A 30 -21.78 8.31 2.30
C LEU A 30 -21.06 6.97 2.11
N LYS A 31 -21.46 5.92 2.85
CA LYS A 31 -20.91 4.57 2.65
C LYS A 31 -21.15 4.11 1.22
N ASN A 32 -22.40 4.15 0.74
CA ASN A 32 -22.73 3.73 -0.63
C ASN A 32 -21.96 4.53 -1.70
N LYS A 33 -21.73 5.82 -1.50
CA LYS A 33 -21.04 6.69 -2.46
C LYS A 33 -19.52 6.51 -2.45
N TYR A 34 -18.92 6.36 -1.27
CA TYR A 34 -17.46 6.38 -1.10
C TYR A 34 -16.82 5.00 -0.93
N THR A 35 -17.59 3.94 -0.67
CA THR A 35 -17.06 2.57 -0.72
C THR A 35 -16.52 2.27 -2.13
N ASP A 36 -15.30 1.75 -2.20
CA ASP A 36 -14.55 1.48 -3.44
C ASP A 36 -14.26 2.72 -4.31
N TYR A 37 -14.37 3.92 -3.75
CA TYR A 37 -14.00 5.15 -4.47
C TYR A 37 -12.47 5.24 -4.57
N ILE A 38 -11.99 5.41 -5.80
CA ILE A 38 -10.56 5.49 -6.10
C ILE A 38 -10.33 6.71 -6.97
N ASP A 39 -9.55 7.64 -6.44
CA ASP A 39 -9.13 8.82 -7.17
C ASP A 39 -7.62 9.06 -7.01
N LYS A 40 -7.02 9.77 -7.98
CA LYS A 40 -5.58 10.07 -7.95
C LYS A 40 -5.23 11.03 -6.80
N GLU A 41 -6.11 11.96 -6.46
CA GLU A 41 -5.86 12.99 -5.44
C GLU A 41 -6.17 12.46 -4.04
N ILE A 42 -7.32 11.79 -3.89
CA ILE A 42 -7.79 11.25 -2.60
C ILE A 42 -7.08 9.93 -2.27
N GLY A 43 -6.86 9.08 -3.26
CA GLY A 43 -6.36 7.71 -3.09
C GLY A 43 -7.50 6.69 -3.05
N PHE A 44 -7.26 5.58 -2.36
CA PHE A 44 -8.25 4.52 -2.16
C PHE A 44 -9.04 4.80 -0.90
N VAL A 45 -10.34 5.01 -1.01
CA VAL A 45 -11.21 5.13 0.15
C VAL A 45 -11.51 3.74 0.69
N ILE A 46 -11.26 3.54 1.98
CA ILE A 46 -11.52 2.28 2.66
C ILE A 46 -12.89 2.35 3.33
N ASP A 47 -13.10 3.39 4.14
CA ASP A 47 -14.35 3.59 4.88
C ASP A 47 -14.55 5.05 5.30
N VAL A 48 -15.78 5.35 5.71
CA VAL A 48 -16.17 6.61 6.36
C VAL A 48 -16.09 6.40 7.86
N LEU A 49 -15.25 7.17 8.55
CA LEU A 49 -15.08 7.05 10.01
C LEU A 49 -16.23 7.71 10.75
N ASP A 50 -16.36 9.04 10.56
CA ASP A 50 -17.30 9.87 11.31
C ASP A 50 -17.83 11.00 10.44
N VAL A 51 -19.06 11.43 10.73
CA VAL A 51 -19.64 12.65 10.18
C VAL A 51 -19.58 13.73 11.26
N SER A 52 -18.79 14.77 11.02
CA SER A 52 -18.52 15.83 12.02
C SER A 52 -19.62 16.89 12.04
N LYS A 53 -20.08 17.33 10.86
CA LYS A 53 -21.05 18.42 10.71
C LYS A 53 -22.02 18.11 9.59
N ILE A 54 -23.29 18.40 9.85
CA ILE A 54 -24.39 18.28 8.90
C ILE A 54 -25.10 19.64 8.93
N GLU A 55 -25.13 20.35 7.80
CA GLU A 55 -25.91 21.56 7.64
C GLU A 55 -27.33 21.25 7.14
N ASP A 56 -28.17 22.28 7.15
CA ASP A 56 -29.55 22.19 6.66
C ASP A 56 -29.60 21.75 5.20
N GLY A 57 -30.60 20.92 4.89
CA GLY A 57 -30.80 20.35 3.57
C GLY A 57 -31.43 21.35 2.60
N VAL A 58 -30.87 21.46 1.40
CA VAL A 58 -31.47 22.22 0.29
C VAL A 58 -32.17 21.25 -0.66
N ILE A 59 -33.42 21.53 -1.01
CA ILE A 59 -34.16 20.78 -2.03
C ILE A 59 -34.08 21.56 -3.34
N ILE A 60 -33.65 20.89 -4.40
CA ILE A 60 -33.60 21.47 -5.74
C ILE A 60 -34.95 21.20 -6.41
N PRO A 61 -35.58 22.20 -7.07
CA PRO A 61 -36.79 21.95 -7.84
C PRO A 61 -36.60 20.79 -8.81
N GLU A 62 -37.61 19.94 -8.95
CA GLU A 62 -37.61 18.72 -9.79
C GLU A 62 -36.76 17.54 -9.28
N ASP A 63 -35.94 17.72 -8.24
CA ASP A 63 -35.29 16.61 -7.53
C ASP A 63 -35.96 16.39 -6.16
N GLY A 64 -36.49 15.18 -5.93
CA GLY A 64 -37.10 14.83 -4.65
C GLY A 64 -36.09 14.69 -3.50
N GLY A 65 -34.79 14.63 -3.80
CA GLY A 65 -33.75 14.47 -2.80
C GLY A 65 -33.43 15.75 -2.03
N ALA A 66 -33.05 15.59 -0.76
CA ALA A 66 -32.52 16.67 0.06
C ALA A 66 -30.98 16.66 0.01
N TYR A 67 -30.37 17.80 -0.28
CA TYR A 67 -28.93 17.96 -0.35
C TYR A 67 -28.41 18.56 0.94
N HIS A 68 -27.72 17.76 1.74
CA HIS A 68 -27.12 18.19 2.98
C HIS A 68 -25.63 18.43 2.79
N LYS A 69 -25.18 19.65 3.09
CA LYS A 69 -23.75 19.94 3.14
C LYS A 69 -23.16 19.27 4.39
N SER A 70 -22.25 18.33 4.17
CA SER A 70 -21.74 17.48 5.25
C SER A 70 -20.22 17.48 5.25
N VAL A 71 -19.64 17.58 6.44
CA VAL A 71 -18.20 17.41 6.67
C VAL A 71 -17.98 16.07 7.35
N PHE A 72 -17.21 15.19 6.73
CA PHE A 72 -16.97 13.83 7.21
C PHE A 72 -15.51 13.44 7.05
N LYS A 73 -15.10 12.45 7.85
CA LYS A 73 -13.74 11.91 7.85
C LYS A 73 -13.71 10.58 7.12
N LEU A 74 -12.82 10.44 6.16
CA LEU A 74 -12.54 9.21 5.45
C LEU A 74 -11.22 8.62 5.92
N ILE A 75 -11.17 7.29 6.04
CA ILE A 75 -9.90 6.57 6.10
C ILE A 75 -9.52 6.15 4.69
N VAL A 76 -8.37 6.64 4.24
CA VAL A 76 -7.89 6.41 2.88
C VAL A 76 -6.49 5.81 2.89
N TYR A 77 -6.22 4.97 1.89
CA TYR A 77 -4.89 4.51 1.56
C TYR A 77 -4.39 5.26 0.33
N LYS A 78 -3.37 6.08 0.51
CA LYS A 78 -2.72 6.84 -0.57
C LYS A 78 -1.28 6.37 -0.72
N PRO A 79 -0.96 5.51 -1.70
CA PRO A 79 0.42 5.10 -1.94
C PRO A 79 1.22 6.25 -2.56
N GLU A 80 2.44 6.47 -2.07
CA GLU A 80 3.35 7.47 -2.61
C GLU A 80 4.49 6.84 -3.42
N LEU A 81 5.02 7.59 -4.37
CA LEU A 81 6.17 7.14 -5.14
C LEU A 81 7.39 7.03 -4.21
N GLN A 82 8.19 5.98 -4.39
CA GLN A 82 9.39 5.68 -3.58
C GLN A 82 9.11 5.31 -2.11
N GLU A 83 7.85 5.15 -1.71
CA GLU A 83 7.48 4.70 -0.38
C GLU A 83 7.98 3.26 -0.13
N LEU A 84 8.46 3.01 1.10
CA LEU A 84 8.81 1.67 1.56
C LEU A 84 7.56 0.99 2.11
N ILE A 85 7.27 -0.19 1.57
CA ILE A 85 6.13 -1.00 1.98
C ILE A 85 6.60 -2.31 2.57
N PHE A 86 5.86 -2.76 3.58
CA PHE A 86 6.02 -4.06 4.18
C PHE A 86 4.77 -4.89 3.87
N GLY A 87 4.96 -6.13 3.42
CA GLY A 87 3.83 -6.99 3.12
C GLY A 87 4.21 -8.45 2.94
N GLU A 88 3.18 -9.29 2.88
CA GLU A 88 3.28 -10.72 2.67
C GLU A 88 3.05 -11.06 1.20
N ILE A 89 3.81 -12.01 0.67
CA ILE A 89 3.60 -12.51 -0.68
C ILE A 89 2.35 -13.38 -0.72
N LYS A 90 1.33 -12.88 -1.43
CA LYS A 90 0.05 -13.56 -1.65
C LYS A 90 0.16 -14.61 -2.75
N GLU A 91 0.84 -14.29 -3.84
CA GLU A 91 0.95 -15.14 -5.02
C GLU A 91 2.27 -14.91 -5.76
N ILE A 92 2.77 -15.96 -6.40
CA ILE A 92 3.95 -15.92 -7.26
C ILE A 92 3.58 -16.51 -8.62
N THR A 93 3.92 -15.78 -9.68
CA THR A 93 3.68 -16.17 -11.07
C THR A 93 4.98 -16.17 -11.86
N ASN A 94 4.93 -16.61 -13.12
CA ASN A 94 6.10 -16.62 -14.01
C ASN A 94 6.67 -15.22 -14.29
N PHE A 95 5.82 -14.19 -14.22
CA PHE A 95 6.20 -12.81 -14.55
C PHE A 95 6.54 -11.98 -13.31
N GLY A 96 6.27 -12.48 -12.09
CA GLY A 96 6.47 -11.69 -10.89
C GLY A 96 5.92 -12.29 -9.60
N ALA A 97 5.90 -11.47 -8.56
CA ALA A 97 5.30 -11.78 -7.27
C ALA A 97 4.30 -10.68 -6.88
N PHE A 98 3.18 -11.09 -6.29
CA PHE A 98 2.16 -10.19 -5.77
C PHE A 98 2.27 -10.11 -4.25
N ILE A 99 2.46 -8.90 -3.74
CA ILE A 99 2.47 -8.59 -2.32
C ILE A 99 1.12 -8.02 -1.93
N ASN A 100 0.54 -8.54 -0.86
CA ASN A 100 -0.65 -7.97 -0.25
C ASN A 100 -0.27 -6.71 0.55
N LEU A 101 -0.86 -5.56 0.21
CA LEU A 101 -0.70 -4.29 0.93
C LEU A 101 -1.90 -3.96 1.84
N GLY A 102 -2.85 -4.89 1.96
CA GLY A 102 -4.11 -4.74 2.71
C GLY A 102 -5.25 -4.30 1.81
N VAL A 103 -5.20 -3.05 1.32
CA VAL A 103 -6.27 -2.46 0.49
C VAL A 103 -6.17 -2.90 -0.98
N THR A 104 -4.95 -3.14 -1.44
CA THR A 104 -4.65 -3.51 -2.82
C THR A 104 -3.44 -4.42 -2.89
N ASP A 105 -3.24 -5.04 -4.05
CA ASP A 105 -2.10 -5.90 -4.31
C ASP A 105 -1.03 -5.13 -5.11
N GLY A 106 0.21 -5.20 -4.66
CA GLY A 106 1.37 -4.67 -5.37
C GLY A 106 2.06 -5.74 -6.20
N MET A 107 2.44 -5.41 -7.42
CA MET A 107 3.13 -6.33 -8.33
C MET A 107 4.61 -6.01 -8.42
N ILE A 108 5.45 -7.00 -8.15
CA ILE A 108 6.89 -6.95 -8.42
C ILE A 108 7.17 -7.75 -9.67
N HIS A 109 7.73 -7.11 -10.68
CA HIS A 109 8.17 -7.81 -11.88
C HIS A 109 9.38 -8.71 -11.58
N VAL A 110 9.49 -9.86 -12.24
CA VAL A 110 10.56 -10.86 -11.99
C VAL A 110 11.98 -10.27 -12.02
N SER A 111 12.23 -9.30 -12.89
CA SER A 111 13.54 -8.61 -13.00
C SER A 111 13.84 -7.63 -11.86
N GLN A 112 12.86 -7.34 -11.01
CA GLN A 112 12.95 -6.41 -9.89
C GLN A 112 12.95 -7.11 -8.53
N ILE A 113 12.92 -8.45 -8.50
CA ILE A 113 12.87 -9.26 -7.26
C ILE A 113 14.26 -9.40 -6.63
N MET A 114 15.26 -9.75 -7.44
CA MET A 114 16.63 -9.97 -6.97
C MET A 114 17.63 -9.62 -8.08
N ASP A 115 18.87 -9.31 -7.67
CA ASP A 115 19.99 -9.08 -8.59
C ASP A 115 20.62 -10.40 -9.05
N ASP A 116 19.80 -11.29 -9.62
CA ASP A 116 20.21 -12.62 -10.05
C ASP A 116 19.30 -13.14 -11.17
N TYR A 117 19.74 -14.19 -11.87
CA TYR A 117 18.90 -14.92 -12.81
C TYR A 117 17.88 -15.75 -12.04
N VAL A 118 16.63 -15.32 -12.13
CA VAL A 118 15.50 -15.98 -11.46
C VAL A 118 14.94 -17.08 -12.36
N SER A 119 14.83 -18.29 -11.83
CA SER A 119 14.06 -19.38 -12.44
C SER A 119 12.76 -19.61 -11.66
N PHE A 120 11.65 -19.75 -12.38
CA PHE A 120 10.39 -20.19 -11.82
C PHE A 120 10.38 -21.71 -11.72
N SER A 121 10.23 -22.23 -10.50
CA SER A 121 10.02 -23.66 -10.28
C SER A 121 8.53 -24.00 -10.39
N LYS A 122 8.20 -25.21 -10.87
CA LYS A 122 6.81 -25.72 -10.94
C LYS A 122 6.08 -25.73 -9.58
N SER A 123 6.80 -25.51 -8.48
CA SER A 123 6.30 -25.40 -7.11
C SER A 123 5.93 -23.97 -6.68
N ASN A 124 5.60 -23.06 -7.60
CA ASN A 124 5.24 -21.65 -7.35
C ASN A 124 6.26 -20.89 -6.48
N SER A 125 7.54 -21.15 -6.73
CA SER A 125 8.65 -20.48 -6.03
C SER A 125 9.65 -19.93 -7.03
N LEU A 126 10.22 -18.78 -6.67
CA LEU A 126 11.26 -18.14 -7.46
C LEU A 126 12.62 -18.40 -6.81
N LEU A 127 13.54 -18.96 -7.58
CA LEU A 127 14.88 -19.34 -7.14
C LEU A 127 15.92 -18.59 -7.96
N GLY A 128 16.85 -17.93 -7.27
CA GLY A 128 18.05 -17.34 -7.87
C GLY A 128 19.12 -18.39 -8.13
N LYS A 129 19.64 -18.47 -9.35
CA LYS A 129 20.64 -19.48 -9.73
C LYS A 129 21.98 -19.30 -9.04
N ASN A 130 22.44 -18.08 -8.81
CA ASN A 130 23.76 -17.79 -8.25
C ASN A 130 23.71 -17.57 -6.73
N SER A 131 22.68 -16.87 -6.27
CA SER A 131 22.51 -16.46 -4.87
C SER A 131 21.87 -17.53 -4.00
N LYS A 132 21.27 -18.58 -4.59
CA LYS A 132 20.42 -19.58 -3.93
C LYS A 132 19.27 -18.98 -3.10
N ARG A 133 18.94 -17.71 -3.31
CA ARG A 133 17.82 -17.02 -2.65
C ARG A 133 16.51 -17.58 -3.20
N ALA A 134 15.61 -17.94 -2.30
CA ALA A 134 14.29 -18.48 -2.63
C ALA A 134 13.21 -17.55 -2.11
N LEU A 135 12.18 -17.32 -2.94
CA LEU A 135 10.99 -16.58 -2.59
C LEU A 135 9.78 -17.51 -2.70
N LYS A 136 8.98 -17.58 -1.65
CA LYS A 136 7.78 -18.43 -1.55
C LYS A 136 6.55 -17.61 -1.18
N LYS A 137 5.38 -18.18 -1.44
CA LYS A 137 4.11 -17.66 -0.91
C LYS A 137 4.17 -17.64 0.62
N GLY A 138 3.76 -16.53 1.22
CA GLY A 138 3.77 -16.30 2.66
C GLY A 138 5.05 -15.66 3.21
N ASP A 139 6.06 -15.42 2.37
CA ASP A 139 7.28 -14.73 2.82
C ASP A 139 7.00 -13.24 3.06
N LEU A 140 7.49 -12.74 4.21
CA LEU A 140 7.45 -11.33 4.58
C LEU A 140 8.58 -10.55 3.92
N CYS A 141 8.22 -9.48 3.22
CA CYS A 141 9.15 -8.74 2.39
C CYS A 141 9.00 -7.23 2.56
N LEU A 142 10.14 -6.54 2.40
CA LEU A 142 10.20 -5.09 2.24
C LEU A 142 10.42 -4.77 0.76
N ALA A 143 9.57 -3.91 0.22
CA ALA A 143 9.67 -3.45 -1.15
C ALA A 143 9.50 -1.92 -1.21
N ARG A 144 9.82 -1.34 -2.37
CA ARG A 144 9.62 0.09 -2.63
C ARG A 144 8.67 0.31 -3.79
N ILE A 145 7.78 1.28 -3.69
CA ILE A 145 6.90 1.69 -4.78
C ILE A 145 7.70 2.44 -5.86
N VAL A 146 7.61 1.98 -7.11
CA VAL A 146 8.29 2.58 -8.26
C VAL A 146 7.31 3.22 -9.23
N ALA A 147 6.14 2.62 -9.40
CA ALA A 147 5.14 3.08 -10.35
C ALA A 147 3.74 2.97 -9.76
N LEU A 148 2.92 3.98 -10.04
CA LEU A 148 1.51 4.02 -9.69
C LEU A 148 0.70 4.29 -10.95
N SER A 149 -0.26 3.42 -11.25
CA SER A 149 -1.11 3.55 -12.43
C SER A 149 -2.58 3.49 -12.02
N TYR A 150 -3.29 4.62 -12.17
CA TYR A 150 -4.72 4.78 -11.86
C TYR A 150 -5.63 4.61 -13.09
N LYS A 151 -5.15 3.94 -14.15
CA LYS A 151 -5.88 3.83 -15.43
C LYS A 151 -7.14 2.96 -15.38
N THR A 152 -7.32 2.17 -14.33
CA THR A 152 -8.41 1.21 -14.21
C THR A 152 -9.01 1.34 -12.82
N LYS A 153 -10.27 0.91 -12.66
CA LYS A 153 -10.97 0.83 -11.37
C LYS A 153 -10.16 0.09 -10.30
N GLN A 154 -9.23 -0.77 -10.70
CA GLN A 154 -8.18 -1.30 -9.84
C GLN A 154 -6.82 -0.73 -10.27
N PRO A 155 -6.28 0.25 -9.53
CA PRO A 155 -4.97 0.80 -9.84
C PRO A 155 -3.87 -0.25 -9.62
N LYS A 156 -2.85 -0.19 -10.46
CA LYS A 156 -1.73 -1.11 -10.42
C LYS A 156 -0.54 -0.44 -9.74
N ILE A 157 -0.03 -1.07 -8.69
CA ILE A 157 1.15 -0.61 -7.95
C ILE A 157 2.34 -1.46 -8.38
N GLY A 158 3.33 -0.82 -8.99
CA GLY A 158 4.60 -1.43 -9.38
C GLY A 158 5.62 -1.28 -8.26
N LEU A 159 6.21 -2.41 -7.86
CA LEU A 159 7.13 -2.51 -6.72
C LEU A 159 8.51 -3.02 -7.15
N THR A 160 9.55 -2.69 -6.38
CA THR A 160 10.91 -3.22 -6.53
C THR A 160 11.50 -3.70 -5.21
N MET A 161 12.34 -4.74 -5.28
CA MET A 161 13.14 -5.27 -4.18
C MET A 161 14.65 -5.26 -4.48
N ARG A 162 15.07 -4.79 -5.67
CA ARG A 162 16.47 -4.89 -6.11
C ARG A 162 17.42 -3.89 -5.42
N GLN A 163 16.87 -2.92 -4.69
CA GLN A 163 17.67 -1.90 -4.02
C GLN A 163 18.27 -2.43 -2.70
N PRO A 164 19.42 -1.89 -2.26
CA PRO A 164 20.06 -2.33 -1.02
C PRO A 164 19.13 -2.13 0.18
N GLY A 165 19.04 -3.14 1.05
CA GLY A 165 18.18 -3.13 2.23
C GLY A 165 16.70 -3.48 1.96
N LEU A 166 16.36 -3.91 0.74
CA LEU A 166 15.04 -4.45 0.39
C LEU A 166 15.08 -5.97 0.17
N GLY A 167 13.90 -6.56 0.03
CA GLY A 167 13.70 -7.98 -0.20
C GLY A 167 13.16 -8.70 1.03
N LYS A 168 13.38 -10.01 1.07
CA LYS A 168 12.96 -10.85 2.18
C LYS A 168 13.67 -10.44 3.48
N LEU A 169 12.95 -10.43 4.60
CA LEU A 169 13.53 -10.09 5.91
C LEU A 169 14.79 -10.90 6.25
N GLU A 170 14.82 -12.19 5.87
CA GLU A 170 15.99 -13.06 6.04
C GLU A 170 17.22 -12.52 5.31
N TRP A 171 17.07 -12.05 4.06
CA TRP A 171 18.18 -11.54 3.25
C TRP A 171 18.75 -10.26 3.86
N ILE A 172 17.87 -9.37 4.34
CA ILE A 172 18.25 -8.12 4.98
C ILE A 172 19.03 -8.38 6.27
N GLN A 173 18.62 -9.39 7.06
CA GLN A 173 19.34 -9.78 8.26
C GLN A 173 20.73 -10.35 7.96
N GLU A 174 20.86 -11.18 6.91
CA GLU A 174 22.16 -11.69 6.48
C GLU A 174 23.09 -10.58 6.00
N GLU A 175 22.59 -9.63 5.22
CA GLU A 175 23.36 -8.48 4.74
C GLU A 175 23.82 -7.59 5.90
N LYS A 176 22.94 -7.31 6.88
CA LYS A 176 23.34 -6.61 8.12
C LYS A 176 24.42 -7.35 8.90
N ARG A 177 24.32 -8.68 9.02
CA ARG A 177 25.34 -9.47 9.72
C ARG A 177 26.68 -9.43 8.99
N LYS A 178 26.69 -9.48 7.66
CA LYS A 178 27.91 -9.36 6.85
C LYS A 178 28.52 -7.97 6.96
N SER A 179 27.73 -6.90 6.87
CA SER A 179 28.24 -5.54 7.02
C SER A 179 28.82 -5.29 8.42
N LEU A 180 28.14 -5.72 9.49
CA LEU A 180 28.65 -5.62 10.87
C LEU A 180 29.98 -6.37 11.08
N LYS A 181 30.16 -7.53 10.43
CA LYS A 181 31.43 -8.28 10.48
C LYS A 181 32.55 -7.53 9.76
N ILE A 182 32.28 -6.96 8.57
CA ILE A 182 33.25 -6.18 7.82
C ILE A 182 33.68 -4.95 8.61
N THR A 183 32.74 -4.21 9.21
CA THR A 183 33.06 -3.03 10.03
C THR A 183 33.87 -3.35 11.28
N LYS A 184 33.67 -4.53 11.91
CA LYS A 184 34.51 -4.98 13.02
C LYS A 184 35.94 -5.30 12.58
N VAL A 185 36.09 -6.03 11.47
CA VAL A 185 37.41 -6.36 10.91
C VAL A 185 38.19 -5.09 10.52
N GLU A 186 37.53 -4.11 9.92
CA GLU A 186 38.16 -2.82 9.58
C GLU A 186 38.58 -2.00 10.80
N ARG A 187 37.82 -2.06 11.90
CA ARG A 187 38.18 -1.40 13.17
C ARG A 187 39.40 -2.06 13.82
N GLU A 188 39.44 -3.39 13.86
CA GLU A 188 40.60 -4.15 14.38
C GLU A 188 41.86 -3.93 13.53
N HIS A 189 41.71 -3.77 12.20
CA HIS A 189 42.82 -3.46 11.30
C HIS A 189 43.35 -2.02 11.43
N LYS A 190 42.51 -1.07 11.87
CA LYS A 190 42.94 0.30 12.19
C LYS A 190 43.67 0.37 13.53
N GLU A 191 43.16 -0.28 14.57
CA GLU A 191 43.80 -0.31 15.90
C GLU A 191 45.16 -1.03 15.90
N SER A 192 45.32 -2.06 15.07
CA SER A 192 46.61 -2.76 14.92
C SER A 192 47.65 -1.98 14.11
N LYS A 193 47.22 -1.04 13.26
CA LYS A 193 48.12 -0.10 12.55
C LYS A 193 48.54 1.09 13.43
N GLU A 194 47.69 1.54 14.35
CA GLU A 194 48.04 2.58 15.33
C GLU A 194 49.00 2.08 16.42
N LYS A 195 48.92 0.80 16.82
CA LYS A 195 49.86 0.20 17.80
C LYS A 195 51.25 -0.15 17.23
N LYS A 196 51.47 0.00 15.92
CA LYS A 196 52.74 -0.28 15.23
C LYS A 196 53.51 0.97 14.78
N LYS A 197 53.02 2.16 15.13
CA LYS A 197 53.75 3.44 15.05
C LYS A 197 54.13 3.89 16.45
#